data_AF-A0A7L8RW76-F1
#
_entry.id   AF-A0A7L8RW76-F1
#
_cell.length_a   1.000
_cell.length_b   1.000
_cell.length_c   1.000
_cell.angle_alpha   90.00
_cell.angle_beta   90.00
_cell.angle_gamma   90.00
#
_symmetry.space_group_name_H-M   'P 1'
#
loop_
_entity.id
_entity.type
_entity.pdbx_description
1 polymer ?
#
loop_
_entity_poly.entity_id
_entity_poly.type
_entity_poly.pdbx_seq_one_letter_code
_entity_poly.pdbx_strand_id
1 'polypeptide(L)'
;MTKQIEFDEHGNAKLDWDKIRSKPYADAILPPDWDPQIRTLNFNGLQLFAVHQSTGDLYWNGQRLETTKRFSTFERGLAAAGLAAAWALVVIEFGRSARWWP
;
A
#
# COMPACT_ATOMS: atom_id res chain seq x y z
N MET A 1 2.22 22.73 32.53
CA MET A 1 2.60 21.46 33.19
C MET A 1 3.64 20.78 32.31
N THR A 2 4.92 20.95 32.64
CA THR A 2 6.06 20.42 31.88
C THR A 2 6.21 18.93 32.20
N LYS A 3 5.94 18.05 31.23
CA LYS A 3 6.19 16.61 31.37
C LYS A 3 7.69 16.40 31.52
N GLN A 4 8.11 15.86 32.66
CA GLN A 4 9.45 15.34 32.88
C GLN A 4 9.72 14.28 31.81
N ILE A 5 10.75 14.47 30.99
CA ILE A 5 11.21 13.47 30.03
C ILE A 5 11.95 12.43 30.88
N GLU A 6 11.34 11.26 31.05
CA GLU A 6 11.99 10.11 31.71
C GLU A 6 13.01 9.54 30.73
N PHE A 7 14.25 9.34 31.17
CA PHE A 7 15.32 8.79 30.31
C PHE A 7 15.56 7.31 30.67
N ASP A 8 15.80 6.48 29.66
CA ASP A 8 16.20 5.09 29.86
C ASP A 8 17.65 4.97 30.33
N GLU A 9 18.07 3.76 30.68
CA GLU A 9 19.44 3.41 31.08
C GLU A 9 20.51 3.69 30.01
N HIS A 10 20.12 4.11 28.80
CA HIS A 10 20.99 4.43 27.69
C HIS A 10 20.93 5.93 27.33
N GLY A 11 20.25 6.75 28.14
CA GLY A 11 20.15 8.20 27.95
C GLY A 11 19.17 8.64 26.86
N ASN A 12 18.32 7.74 26.36
CA ASN A 12 17.24 8.11 25.43
C ASN A 12 15.99 8.46 26.21
N ALA A 13 15.19 9.40 25.69
CA ALA A 13 13.85 9.62 26.23
C ALA A 13 13.05 8.31 26.17
N LYS A 14 12.58 7.84 27.32
CA LYS A 14 11.73 6.65 27.49
C LYS A 14 10.40 6.89 26.79
N LEU A 15 10.36 6.53 25.51
CA LEU A 15 9.18 6.59 24.68
C LEU A 15 8.26 5.43 25.03
N ASP A 16 7.07 5.75 25.50
CA ASP A 16 5.99 4.78 25.70
C ASP A 16 5.41 4.40 24.33
N TRP A 17 5.93 3.31 23.77
CA TRP A 17 5.54 2.79 22.46
C TRP A 17 4.07 2.34 22.42
N ASP A 18 3.52 1.85 23.53
CA ASP A 18 2.13 1.40 23.58
C ASP A 18 1.17 2.58 23.50
N LYS A 19 1.52 3.68 24.17
CA LYS A 19 0.79 4.93 24.04
C LYS A 19 0.84 5.50 22.63
N ILE A 20 1.99 5.42 21.96
CA ILE A 20 2.14 5.86 20.56
C ILE A 20 1.25 5.01 19.64
N ARG A 21 1.26 3.68 19.81
CA ARG A 21 0.44 2.76 19.02
C ARG A 21 -1.06 2.87 19.30
N SER A 22 -1.46 3.33 20.48
CA SER A 22 -2.88 3.48 20.84
C SER A 22 -3.62 4.59 20.08
N LYS A 23 -2.90 5.58 19.55
CA LYS A 23 -3.47 6.74 18.83
C LYS A 23 -2.69 7.05 17.55
N PRO A 24 -2.76 6.16 16.53
CA PRO A 24 -1.98 6.32 15.31
C PRO A 24 -2.50 7.46 14.42
N TYR A 25 -3.81 7.74 14.49
CA TYR A 25 -4.47 8.75 13.66
C TYR A 25 -4.68 10.06 14.42
N ALA A 26 -4.66 11.18 13.69
CA ALA A 26 -5.01 12.49 14.20
C ALA A 26 -6.52 12.73 14.02
N ASP A 27 -7.13 13.41 14.99
CA ASP A 27 -8.46 14.01 14.83
C ASP A 27 -8.31 15.37 14.13
N ALA A 28 -7.98 15.33 12.84
CA ALA A 28 -7.83 16.52 11.99
C ALA A 28 -8.94 16.62 10.96
N ILE A 29 -9.37 17.85 10.67
CA ILE A 29 -10.27 18.13 9.55
C ILE A 29 -9.47 17.91 8.26
N LEU A 30 -9.93 16.98 7.43
CA LEU A 30 -9.29 16.65 6.17
C LEU A 30 -9.78 17.60 5.06
N PRO A 31 -8.96 17.83 4.03
CA PRO A 31 -9.41 18.50 2.82
C PRO A 31 -10.65 17.80 2.23
N PRO A 32 -11.63 18.57 1.71
CA PRO A 32 -12.90 18.01 1.23
C PRO A 32 -12.77 17.17 -0.06
N ASP A 33 -11.65 17.30 -0.77
CA ASP A 33 -11.31 16.52 -1.96
C ASP A 33 -10.72 15.15 -1.63
N TRP A 34 -10.37 14.89 -0.37
CA TRP A 34 -9.82 13.60 0.03
C TRP A 34 -10.93 12.60 0.32
N ASP A 35 -10.64 11.33 0.04
CA ASP A 35 -11.58 10.25 0.36
C ASP A 35 -11.90 10.28 1.87
N PRO A 36 -13.18 10.28 2.27
CA PRO A 36 -13.60 10.36 3.68
C PRO A 36 -13.12 9.17 4.53
N GLN A 37 -12.67 8.08 3.92
CA GLN A 37 -12.07 6.94 4.61
C GLN A 37 -10.58 7.16 4.95
N ILE A 38 -9.94 8.19 4.38
CA ILE A 38 -8.55 8.54 4.70
C ILE A 38 -8.51 9.13 6.12
N ARG A 39 -7.44 8.84 6.85
CA ARG A 39 -7.13 9.41 8.16
C ARG A 39 -5.69 9.91 8.14
N THR A 40 -5.45 11.11 8.64
CA THR A 40 -4.07 11.60 8.83
C THR A 40 -3.43 10.94 10.03
N LEU A 41 -2.11 10.80 9.97
CA LEU A 41 -1.33 10.27 11.08
C LEU A 41 -1.08 11.36 12.11
N ASN A 42 -1.11 10.99 13.38
CA ASN A 42 -0.66 11.88 14.46
C ASN A 42 0.88 12.00 14.42
N PHE A 43 1.45 13.08 14.96
CA PHE A 43 2.90 13.28 15.10
C PHE A 43 3.60 12.09 15.77
N ASN A 44 2.97 11.49 16.78
CA ASN A 44 3.49 10.28 17.42
C ASN A 44 3.42 9.07 16.47
N GLY A 45 2.36 8.95 15.68
CA GLY A 45 2.22 7.90 14.68
C GLY A 45 3.28 8.01 13.57
N LEU A 46 3.67 9.21 13.17
CA LEU A 46 4.73 9.43 12.17
C LEU A 46 6.08 8.80 12.58
N GLN A 47 6.36 8.64 13.87
CA GLN A 47 7.58 7.97 14.35
C GLN A 47 7.60 6.47 14.02
N LEU A 48 6.44 5.87 13.73
CA LEU A 48 6.33 4.48 13.28
C LEU A 48 6.56 4.34 11.76
N PHE A 49 6.71 5.46 11.04
CA PHE A 49 7.01 5.50 9.62
C PHE A 49 8.52 5.50 9.41
N ALA A 50 9.03 4.52 8.67
CA ALA A 50 10.45 4.37 8.41
C ALA A 50 10.70 4.08 6.93
N VAL A 51 11.90 4.42 6.48
CA VAL A 51 12.38 4.08 5.13
C VAL A 51 13.61 3.20 5.29
N HIS A 52 13.61 2.06 4.61
CA HIS A 52 14.76 1.19 4.58
C HIS A 52 15.84 1.78 3.65
N GLN A 53 16.98 2.16 4.21
CA GLN A 53 17.97 3.00 3.51
C GLN A 53 18.55 2.36 2.24
N SER A 54 18.70 1.04 2.20
CA SER A 54 19.31 0.37 1.03
C SER A 54 18.31 0.01 -0.07
N THR A 55 17.04 -0.22 0.28
CA THR A 55 16.02 -0.64 -0.70
C THR A 55 15.06 0.48 -1.07
N GLY A 56 15.01 1.56 -0.27
CA GLY A 56 14.03 2.62 -0.41
C GLY A 56 12.61 2.20 -0.01
N ASP A 57 12.44 1.00 0.55
CA ASP A 57 11.13 0.48 0.94
C ASP A 57 10.57 1.27 2.12
N LEU A 58 9.28 1.56 2.04
CA LEU A 58 8.53 2.25 3.08
C LEU A 58 8.02 1.23 4.10
N TYR A 59 8.14 1.53 5.38
CA TYR A 59 7.66 0.68 6.47
C TYR A 59 6.75 1.47 7.41
N TRP A 60 5.71 0.81 7.90
CA TRP A 60 4.85 1.30 8.98
C TRP A 60 4.80 0.27 10.10
N ASN A 61 5.20 0.66 11.31
CA ASN A 61 5.22 -0.21 12.48
C ASN A 61 5.95 -1.56 12.20
N GLY A 62 7.06 -1.52 11.46
CA GLY A 62 7.84 -2.69 11.08
C GLY A 62 7.28 -3.52 9.93
N GLN A 63 6.13 -3.15 9.37
CA GLN A 63 5.54 -3.81 8.20
C GLN A 63 5.83 -3.02 6.93
N ARG A 64 6.23 -3.69 5.85
CA ARG A 64 6.46 -3.06 4.56
C ARG A 64 5.14 -2.55 3.99
N LEU A 65 5.09 -1.26 3.64
CA LEU A 65 3.97 -0.67 2.93
C LEU A 65 4.16 -0.92 1.43
N GLU A 66 3.24 -1.66 0.84
CA GLU A 66 3.19 -1.86 -0.60
C GLU A 66 2.04 -1.06 -1.19
N THR A 67 2.37 -0.15 -2.11
CA THR A 67 1.37 0.56 -2.91
C THR A 67 0.93 -0.36 -4.05
N THR A 68 -0.09 -1.19 -3.80
CA THR A 68 -0.69 -1.96 -4.88
C THR A 68 -1.51 -1.04 -5.78
N LYS A 69 -0.97 -0.65 -6.94
CA LYS A 69 -1.79 -0.06 -8.01
C LYS A 69 -2.73 -1.15 -8.52
N ARG A 70 -3.97 -1.17 -8.05
CA ARG A 70 -5.00 -2.02 -8.65
C ARG A 70 -5.18 -1.56 -10.08
N PHE A 71 -5.02 -2.47 -11.04
CA PHE A 71 -5.30 -2.16 -12.44
C PHE A 71 -6.68 -1.54 -12.55
N SER A 72 -6.74 -0.35 -13.14
CA SER A 72 -7.99 0.35 -13.41
C SER A 72 -8.86 -0.48 -14.34
N THR A 73 -10.17 -0.25 -14.35
CA THR A 73 -11.13 -0.98 -15.20
C THR A 73 -10.70 -1.03 -16.68
N PHE A 74 -10.06 0.05 -17.16
CA PHE A 74 -9.51 0.13 -18.51
C PHE A 74 -8.37 -0.87 -18.76
N GLU A 75 -7.38 -0.93 -17.87
CA GLU A 75 -6.24 -1.85 -17.97
C GLU A 75 -6.72 -3.31 -17.89
N ARG A 76 -7.74 -3.59 -17.07
CA ARG A 76 -8.39 -4.91 -17.01
C ARG A 76 -9.11 -5.28 -18.30
N GLY A 77 -9.79 -4.30 -18.93
CA GLY A 77 -10.46 -4.49 -20.22
C GLY A 77 -9.47 -4.82 -21.34
N LEU A 78 -8.33 -4.11 -21.39
CA LEU A 78 -7.26 -4.41 -22.34
C LEU A 78 -6.67 -5.81 -22.14
N ALA A 79 -6.43 -6.22 -20.89
CA ALA A 79 -5.94 -7.56 -20.59
C ALA A 79 -6.95 -8.65 -21.03
N ALA A 80 -8.23 -8.44 -20.78
CA ALA A 80 -9.29 -9.36 -21.22
C ALA A 80 -9.39 -9.45 -22.75
N ALA A 81 -9.31 -8.31 -23.45
CA ALA A 81 -9.32 -8.29 -24.91
C ALA A 81 -8.10 -9.01 -25.51
N GLY A 82 -6.92 -8.80 -24.94
CA GLY A 82 -5.70 -9.49 -25.33
C GLY A 82 -5.79 -11.01 -25.13
N LEU A 83 -6.32 -11.45 -23.99
CA LEU A 83 -6.57 -12.87 -23.72
C LEU A 83 -7.57 -13.48 -24.72
N ALA A 84 -8.66 -12.77 -25.03
CA ALA A 84 -9.66 -13.21 -25.99
C ALA A 84 -9.06 -13.36 -27.41
N ALA A 85 -8.22 -12.41 -27.83
CA ALA A 85 -7.54 -12.47 -29.12
C ALA A 85 -6.56 -13.64 -29.19
N ALA A 86 -5.76 -13.86 -28.14
CA ALA A 86 -4.85 -15.00 -28.04
C ALA A 86 -5.63 -16.34 -28.10
N TRP A 87 -6.74 -16.44 -27.39
CA TRP A 87 -7.60 -17.62 -27.43
C TRP A 87 -8.21 -17.87 -28.81
N ALA A 88 -8.69 -16.82 -29.48
CA ALA A 88 -9.23 -16.93 -30.83
C ALA A 88 -8.17 -17.46 -31.82
N LEU A 89 -6.94 -16.97 -31.73
CA LEU A 89 -5.83 -17.47 -32.54
C LEU A 89 -5.53 -18.94 -32.26
N VAL A 90 -5.52 -19.35 -30.99
CA VAL A 90 -5.34 -20.77 -30.61
C VAL A 90 -6.43 -21.65 -31.22
N VAL A 91 -7.70 -21.23 -31.14
CA VAL A 91 -8.83 -21.99 -31.70
C VAL A 91 -8.74 -22.10 -33.23
N ILE A 92 -8.41 -20.99 -33.90
CA ILE A 92 -8.24 -20.95 -35.37
C ILE A 92 -7.11 -21.88 -35.78
N GLU A 93 -5.94 -21.76 -35.15
CA GLU A 93 -4.77 -22.55 -35.50
C GLU A 93 -4.96 -24.02 -35.18
N PHE A 94 -5.62 -24.34 -34.06
CA PHE A 94 -6.01 -25.70 -33.74
C PHE A 94 -6.96 -26.28 -34.78
N GLY A 95 -8.02 -25.55 -35.15
CA GLY A 95 -8.98 -25.99 -36.17
C GLY A 95 -8.34 -26.21 -37.53
N ARG A 96 -7.37 -25.37 -37.91
CA ARG A 96 -6.55 -25.53 -39.11
C ARG A 96 -5.68 -26.79 -39.04
N SER A 97 -5.01 -27.03 -37.91
CA SER A 97 -4.19 -28.23 -37.69
C SER A 97 -5.01 -29.53 -37.68
N ALA A 98 -6.23 -29.47 -37.15
CA ALA A 98 -7.18 -30.58 -37.10
C ALA A 98 -7.96 -30.78 -38.41
N ARG A 99 -7.72 -29.92 -39.41
CA ARG A 99 -8.34 -29.98 -40.75
C ARG A 99 -9.87 -29.88 -40.71
N TRP A 100 -10.41 -29.17 -39.71
CA TRP A 100 -11.86 -28.94 -39.55
C TRP A 100 -12.45 -28.05 -40.63
N TRP A 101 -11.61 -27.28 -41.31
CA TRP A 101 -11.93 -26.41 -42.43
C TRP A 101 -10.78 -26.51 -43.45
N PRO A 102 -11.03 -26.25 -44.74
CA PRO A 102 -10.02 -26.33 -45.80
C PRO A 102 -8.91 -25.30 -45.65
#